data_AF-A0A351TFU0-F1
#
_entry.id   AF-A0A351TFU0-F1
#
_cell.length_a   1.000
_cell.length_b   1.000
_cell.length_c   1.000
_cell.angle_alpha   90.00
_cell.angle_beta   90.00
_cell.angle_gamma   90.00
#
_symmetry.space_group_name_H-M   'P 1'
#
loop_
_entity.id
_entity.type
_entity.pdbx_description
1 polymer ?
#
loop_
_entity_poly.entity_id
_entity_poly.type
_entity_poly.pdbx_seq_one_letter_code
_entity_poly.pdbx_strand_id
1 'polypeptide(L)'
;MIEKVPIDDTREGNCCPVCGSTRITRNEQRNLQVTVNLSTEKPFCIRNGRMKPLSNREKAFAFDHADLANGGGCWSYECRKCGWHSDLFTE
;
A
#
# COMPACT_ATOMS: atom_id res chain seq x y z
N MET A 1 -25.84 -11.21 2.15
CA MET A 1 -25.30 -10.38 1.05
C MET A 1 -24.52 -9.25 1.69
N ILE A 2 -23.31 -8.94 1.23
CA ILE A 2 -22.57 -7.76 1.74
C ILE A 2 -23.32 -6.51 1.25
N GLU A 3 -23.67 -5.63 2.17
CA GLU A 3 -24.34 -4.36 1.85
C GLU A 3 -23.42 -3.48 0.99
N LYS A 4 -23.98 -2.84 -0.04
CA LYS A 4 -23.22 -1.94 -0.91
C LYS A 4 -23.23 -0.54 -0.33
N VAL A 5 -22.07 -0.10 0.12
CA VAL A 5 -21.85 1.26 0.62
C VAL A 5 -20.97 1.98 -0.38
N PRO A 6 -21.43 3.08 -1.00
CA PRO A 6 -20.60 3.93 -1.86
C PRO A 6 -19.34 4.36 -1.14
N ILE A 7 -18.20 4.33 -1.83
CA ILE A 7 -16.96 4.91 -1.30
C ILE A 7 -17.14 6.42 -1.19
N ASP A 8 -16.89 6.96 0.01
CA ASP A 8 -17.02 8.38 0.32
C ASP A 8 -15.68 9.03 0.69
N ASP A 9 -15.74 10.32 1.03
CA ASP A 9 -14.57 11.15 1.35
C ASP A 9 -13.90 10.74 2.67
N THR A 10 -14.56 9.91 3.47
CA THR A 10 -14.04 9.39 4.75
C THR A 10 -13.28 8.08 4.59
N ARG A 11 -13.10 7.60 3.35
CA ARG A 11 -12.41 6.34 2.97
C ARG A 11 -13.20 5.07 3.26
N GLU A 12 -14.46 5.20 3.68
CA GLU A 12 -15.34 4.07 4.00
C GLU A 12 -16.16 3.68 2.77
N GLY A 13 -16.45 2.39 2.64
CA GLY A 13 -17.31 1.85 1.58
C GLY A 13 -16.67 0.73 0.76
N ASN A 14 -17.46 0.15 -0.14
CA ASN A 14 -17.09 -1.04 -0.91
C ASN A 14 -17.63 -1.04 -2.36
N CYS A 15 -18.21 0.07 -2.83
CA CYS A 15 -18.69 0.18 -4.19
C CYS A 15 -18.50 1.58 -4.79
N CYS A 16 -18.51 1.64 -6.13
CA CYS A 16 -18.32 2.88 -6.86
C CYS A 16 -19.48 3.86 -6.59
N PRO A 17 -19.21 5.11 -6.19
CA PRO A 17 -20.25 6.11 -5.95
C PRO A 17 -21.00 6.53 -7.22
N VAL A 18 -20.41 6.30 -8.40
CA VAL A 18 -21.02 6.68 -9.69
C VAL A 18 -21.95 5.59 -10.24
N CYS A 19 -21.55 4.31 -10.17
CA CYS A 19 -22.27 3.23 -10.85
C CYS A 19 -22.70 2.05 -9.95
N GLY A 20 -22.43 2.12 -8.64
CA GLY A 20 -22.79 1.07 -7.66
C GLY A 20 -22.09 -0.28 -7.88
N SER A 21 -21.03 -0.31 -8.69
CA SER A 21 -20.25 -1.52 -8.93
C SER A 21 -19.28 -1.79 -7.80
N THR A 22 -19.18 -3.04 -7.38
CA THR A 22 -18.16 -3.52 -6.43
C THR A 22 -16.85 -3.90 -7.10
N ARG A 23 -16.71 -3.68 -8.42
CA ARG A 23 -15.47 -3.92 -9.18
C ARG A 23 -14.47 -2.77 -8.92
N ILE A 24 -14.02 -2.65 -7.69
CA ILE A 24 -13.08 -1.62 -7.24
C ILE A 24 -11.67 -2.22 -7.12
N THR A 25 -10.67 -1.50 -7.60
CA THR A 25 -9.25 -1.73 -7.29
C THR A 25 -8.87 -0.71 -6.21
N ARG A 26 -8.22 -1.15 -5.13
CA ARG A 26 -7.51 -0.24 -4.22
C ARG A 26 -6.05 -0.21 -4.64
N ASN A 27 -5.56 0.95 -5.03
CA ASN A 27 -4.15 1.19 -5.29
C ASN A 27 -3.54 1.72 -3.99
N GLU A 28 -2.65 0.97 -3.35
CA GLU A 28 -2.08 1.34 -2.06
C GLU A 28 -0.55 1.41 -2.11
N GLN A 29 0.00 2.38 -1.40
CA GLN A 29 1.40 2.53 -1.08
C GLN A 29 1.57 2.25 0.41
N ARG A 30 2.59 1.47 0.76
CA ARG A 30 2.88 1.07 2.15
C ARG A 30 4.16 1.76 2.63
N ASN A 31 4.19 2.19 3.88
CA ASN A 31 5.38 2.79 4.48
C ASN A 31 6.42 1.72 4.83
N LEU A 32 7.38 1.55 3.93
CA LEU A 32 8.47 0.60 4.11
C LEU A 32 9.66 1.29 4.82
N GLN A 33 9.94 0.89 6.06
CA GLN A 33 11.17 1.29 6.76
C GLN A 33 12.31 0.32 6.43
N VAL A 34 13.41 0.84 5.89
CA VAL A 34 14.64 0.08 5.62
C VAL A 34 15.88 0.87 6.01
N THR A 35 16.93 0.16 6.41
CA THR A 35 18.26 0.75 6.58
C THR A 35 18.98 0.78 5.24
N VAL A 36 19.45 1.97 4.84
CA VAL A 36 20.11 2.18 3.55
C VAL A 36 21.57 2.59 3.77
N ASN A 37 22.47 2.01 2.98
CA ASN A 37 23.86 2.45 2.95
C ASN A 37 23.94 3.73 2.10
N LEU A 38 24.28 4.86 2.73
CA LEU A 38 24.27 6.18 2.08
C LEU A 38 25.17 6.26 0.83
N SER A 39 26.31 5.55 0.81
CA SER A 39 27.25 5.59 -0.31
C SER A 39 26.81 4.76 -1.52
N THR A 40 25.93 3.77 -1.32
CA THR A 40 25.48 2.88 -2.41
C THR A 40 23.98 2.98 -2.70
N GLU A 41 23.24 3.68 -1.84
CA GLU A 41 21.78 3.80 -1.83
C GLU A 41 21.05 2.45 -1.79
N LYS A 42 21.75 1.38 -1.40
CA LYS A 42 21.20 0.03 -1.33
C LYS A 42 20.75 -0.31 0.09
N PRO A 43 19.56 -0.92 0.25
CA PRO A 43 19.11 -1.39 1.54
C PRO A 43 19.94 -2.61 1.99
N PHE A 44 20.24 -2.67 3.28
CA PHE A 44 21.07 -3.72 3.87
C PHE A 44 20.54 -4.21 5.22
N CYS A 45 21.01 -5.38 5.63
CA CYS A 45 20.88 -5.89 6.99
C CYS A 45 22.27 -6.18 7.59
N ILE A 46 22.38 -6.17 8.92
CA ILE A 46 23.57 -6.64 9.61
C ILE A 46 23.37 -8.13 9.95
N ARG A 47 24.25 -9.00 9.45
CA ARG A 47 24.26 -10.43 9.77
C ARG A 47 25.65 -10.83 10.23
N ASN A 48 25.75 -11.36 11.45
CA ASN A 48 27.02 -11.76 12.07
C ASN A 48 28.06 -10.62 12.07
N GLY A 49 27.61 -9.41 12.42
CA GLY A 49 28.46 -8.20 12.47
C GLY A 49 28.88 -7.65 11.10
N ARG A 50 28.42 -8.23 9.99
CA ARG A 50 28.75 -7.76 8.63
C ARG A 50 27.52 -7.19 7.94
N MET A 51 27.74 -6.08 7.23
CA MET A 51 26.75 -5.52 6.31
C MET A 51 26.53 -6.46 5.14
N LYS A 52 25.27 -6.80 4.86
CA LYS A 52 24.87 -7.58 3.70
C LYS A 52 23.70 -6.89 2.98
N PRO A 53 23.72 -6.77 1.65
CA PRO A 53 22.56 -6.28 0.90
C PRO A 53 21.33 -7.15 1.16
N LEU A 54 20.14 -6.54 1.18
CA LEU A 54 18.89 -7.30 1.23
C LEU A 54 18.70 -8.08 -0.07
N SER A 55 18.47 -9.38 0.06
CA SER A 55 18.00 -10.23 -1.04
C SER A 55 16.57 -9.84 -1.48
N ASN A 56 16.17 -10.26 -2.68
CA ASN A 56 14.80 -10.01 -3.16
C ASN A 56 13.73 -10.61 -2.23
N ARG A 57 14.03 -11.76 -1.60
CA ARG A 57 13.14 -12.37 -0.62
C ARG A 57 12.99 -11.51 0.64
N GLU A 58 14.07 -10.93 1.14
CA GLU A 58 14.02 -10.04 2.31
C GLU A 58 13.29 -8.73 1.99
N LYS A 59 13.46 -8.19 0.77
CA LYS A 59 12.71 -7.00 0.33
C LYS A 59 11.21 -7.27 0.27
N ALA A 60 10.80 -8.41 -0.29
CA ALA A 60 9.40 -8.82 -0.32
C ALA A 60 8.83 -9.00 1.09
N PHE A 61 9.58 -9.70 1.96
CA PHE A 61 9.19 -9.87 3.35
C PHE A 61 9.02 -8.53 4.09
N ALA A 62 9.94 -7.58 3.90
CA ALA A 62 9.87 -6.26 4.51
C ALA A 62 8.65 -5.47 3.99
N PHE A 63 8.32 -5.58 2.70
CA PHE A 63 7.11 -4.99 2.12
C PHE A 63 5.83 -5.56 2.73
N ASP A 64 5.75 -6.89 2.87
CA ASP A 64 4.58 -7.55 3.47
C ASP A 64 4.39 -7.13 4.95
N HIS A 65 5.49 -6.89 5.67
CA HIS A 65 5.47 -6.47 7.08
C HIS A 65 5.23 -4.97 7.28
N ALA A 66 5.36 -4.14 6.24
CA ALA A 66 5.13 -2.70 6.32
C ALA A 66 3.70 -2.35 6.77
N ASP A 67 2.75 -3.27 6.58
CA ASP A 67 1.34 -3.14 6.99
C ASP A 67 1.15 -3.13 8.52
N LEU A 68 2.02 -3.83 9.25
CA LEU A 68 1.81 -4.11 10.67
C LEU A 68 2.19 -2.93 11.59
N ALA A 69 2.68 -1.84 11.01
CA ALA A 69 3.27 -0.72 11.74
C ALA A 69 2.30 0.44 12.06
N ASN A 70 1.01 0.35 11.74
CA ASN A 70 0.02 1.43 11.93
C ASN A 70 0.46 2.79 11.36
N GLY A 71 1.30 2.79 10.32
CA GLY A 71 1.92 3.99 9.74
C GLY A 71 1.37 4.29 8.35
N GLY A 72 0.80 5.48 8.19
CA GLY A 72 -0.05 5.84 7.06
C GLY A 72 0.58 5.85 5.69
N GLY A 73 0.03 5.01 4.82
CA GLY A 73 0.34 5.01 3.39
C GLY A 73 -0.51 6.00 2.61
N CYS A 74 -0.33 6.00 1.30
CA CYS A 74 -1.25 6.65 0.39
C CYS A 74 -2.07 5.60 -0.35
N TRP A 75 -3.36 5.83 -0.59
CA TRP A 75 -4.13 4.95 -1.45
C TRP A 75 -5.20 5.69 -2.23
N SER A 76 -5.68 5.05 -3.30
CA SER A 76 -6.79 5.53 -4.11
C SER A 76 -7.64 4.34 -4.56
N TYR A 77 -8.83 4.64 -5.06
CA TYR A 77 -9.73 3.65 -5.61
C TYR A 77 -9.95 3.90 -7.10
N GLU A 78 -10.10 2.80 -7.85
CA GLU A 78 -10.46 2.81 -9.26
C GLU A 78 -11.64 1.87 -9.51
N CYS A 79 -12.69 2.35 -10.17
CA CYS A 79 -13.77 1.50 -10.65
C CYS A 79 -13.45 0.92 -12.02
N ARG A 80 -13.20 -0.39 -12.08
CA ARG A 80 -12.94 -1.12 -13.33
C ARG A 80 -14.16 -1.24 -14.26
N LYS A 81 -15.34 -0.75 -13.84
CA LYS A 81 -16.57 -0.76 -14.67
C LYS A 81 -16.77 0.55 -15.42
N CYS A 82 -16.61 1.69 -14.74
CA CYS A 82 -16.93 3.01 -15.31
C CYS A 82 -15.74 3.98 -15.33
N GLY A 83 -14.55 3.57 -14.88
CA GLY A 83 -13.35 4.40 -14.88
C GLY A 83 -13.33 5.51 -13.83
N TRP A 84 -14.25 5.50 -12.85
CA TRP A 84 -14.19 6.44 -11.74
C TRP A 84 -12.90 6.23 -10.93
N HIS A 85 -12.24 7.33 -10.59
CA HIS A 85 -11.10 7.36 -9.68
C HIS A 85 -11.43 8.25 -8.49
N SER A 86 -11.04 7.81 -7.28
CA SER A 86 -11.10 8.66 -6.09
C SER A 86 -9.92 9.64 -6.06
N ASP A 87 -9.99 10.60 -5.15
CA ASP A 87 -8.81 11.34 -4.70
C ASP A 87 -7.79 10.42 -4.02
N LEU A 88 -6.57 10.93 -3.84
CA LEU A 88 -5.51 10.27 -3.08
C LEU A 88 -5.76 10.47 -1.58
N PHE A 89 -5.96 9.38 -0.86
CA PHE A 89 -6.05 9.35 0.59
C PHE A 89 -4.67 9.13 1.21
N THR A 90 -4.44 9.72 2.39
CA THR A 90 -3.17 9.66 3.12
C THR A 90 -3.40 9.50 4.62
N GLU A 91 -2.62 8.70 5.33
CA GLU A 91 -2.63 8.64 6.80
C GLU A 91 -1.32 9.11 7.42
#